data_AF-A0A2J6QBM9-F1
#
_entry.id   AF-A0A2J6QBM9-F1
#
_cell.length_a   1.000
_cell.length_b   1.000
_cell.length_c   1.000
_cell.angle_alpha   90.00
_cell.angle_beta   90.00
_cell.angle_gamma   90.00
#
_symmetry.space_group_name_H-M   'P 1'
#
loop_
_entity.id
_entity.type
_entity.pdbx_description
1 polymer ?
#
loop_
_entity_poly.entity_id
_entity_poly.type
_entity_poly.pdbx_seq_one_letter_code
_entity_poly.pdbx_strand_id
1 'polypeptide(L)'
;MVSKSQLGLRASQFFWTLLITALVGNVIATAFATNSSVNYAMFVAAFSWIVLLLGFAAAWMEQLNIILIPLDALATIFTFVAGVVLAAKLHVHSCGNSNYTTTNSLTRLSHNTGKRCHELQASTAFFWFLFASYVGSLALDFVKGGSSSMRGPSFGRKGVPSMSQV
;
A
#
# COMPACT_ATOMS: atom_id res chain seq x y z
N MET A 1 17.38 15.62 -0.42
CA MET A 1 16.25 16.57 -0.25
C MET A 1 15.00 16.00 -0.90
N VAL A 2 13.92 15.79 -0.14
CA VAL A 2 12.67 15.21 -0.64
C VAL A 2 11.99 16.21 -1.58
N SER A 3 11.70 15.81 -2.83
CA SER A 3 10.94 16.67 -3.75
C SER A 3 9.54 16.91 -3.21
N LYS A 4 8.98 18.12 -3.38
CA LYS A 4 7.60 18.45 -2.99
C LYS A 4 6.56 17.42 -3.47
N SER A 5 6.76 16.86 -4.68
CA SER A 5 5.89 15.83 -5.26
C SER A 5 5.91 14.50 -4.48
N GLN A 6 7.07 14.10 -3.97
CA GLN A 6 7.22 12.87 -3.19
C GLN A 6 6.64 13.02 -1.78
N LEU A 7 6.77 14.21 -1.18
CA LEU A 7 6.12 14.52 0.10
C LEU A 7 4.58 14.47 -0.03
N GLY A 8 4.03 15.01 -1.12
CA GLY A 8 2.59 14.93 -1.40
C GLY A 8 2.09 13.49 -1.52
N LEU A 9 2.83 12.63 -2.22
CA LEU A 9 2.48 11.21 -2.35
C LEU A 9 2.55 10.47 -1.01
N ARG A 10 3.59 10.70 -0.19
CA ARG A 10 3.71 10.11 1.15
C ARG A 10 2.56 10.55 2.08
N ALA A 11 2.17 11.82 2.02
CA ALA A 11 1.01 12.33 2.77
C ALA A 11 -0.30 11.67 2.32
N SER A 12 -0.47 11.48 1.00
CA SER A 12 -1.64 10.77 0.47
C SER A 12 -1.66 9.30 0.91
N GLN A 13 -0.52 8.60 0.87
CA GLN A 13 -0.39 7.22 1.36
C GLN A 13 -0.78 7.14 2.84
N PHE A 14 -0.24 8.03 3.68
CA PHE A 14 -0.59 8.11 5.10
C PHE A 14 -2.09 8.29 5.32
N PHE A 15 -2.72 9.22 4.59
CA PHE A 15 -4.14 9.48 4.70
C PHE A 15 -4.99 8.26 4.34
N TRP A 16 -4.71 7.61 3.21
CA TRP A 16 -5.46 6.43 2.79
C TRP A 16 -5.23 5.23 3.73
N THR A 17 -3.99 5.01 4.17
CA THR A 17 -3.68 3.94 5.14
C THR A 17 -4.40 4.15 6.47
N LEU A 18 -4.49 5.39 6.97
CA LEU A 18 -5.24 5.72 8.18
C LEU A 18 -6.73 5.39 8.01
N LEU A 19 -7.35 5.85 6.91
CA LEU A 19 -8.77 5.58 6.64
C LEU A 19 -9.05 4.08 6.54
N ILE A 20 -8.23 3.34 5.79
CA ILE A 20 -8.38 1.88 5.64
C ILE A 20 -8.27 1.21 7.01
N THR A 21 -7.28 1.59 7.83
CA THR A 21 -7.08 1.00 9.15
C THR A 21 -8.27 1.26 10.07
N ALA A 22 -8.82 2.49 10.05
CA ALA A 22 -9.99 2.85 10.84
C ALA A 22 -11.24 2.06 10.43
N LEU A 23 -11.53 2.00 9.12
CA LEU A 23 -12.72 1.30 8.61
C LEU A 23 -12.60 -0.21 8.76
N VAL A 24 -11.49 -0.82 8.34
CA VAL A 24 -11.27 -2.27 8.45
C VAL A 24 -11.20 -2.70 9.91
N GLY A 25 -10.61 -1.89 10.78
CA GLY A 25 -10.61 -2.10 12.23
C GLY A 25 -12.03 -2.12 12.82
N ASN A 26 -12.90 -1.18 12.41
CA ASN A 26 -14.29 -1.18 12.85
C ASN A 26 -15.09 -2.40 12.33
N VAL A 27 -14.81 -2.83 11.09
CA VAL A 27 -15.41 -4.05 10.51
C VAL A 27 -14.99 -5.30 11.31
N ILE A 28 -13.76 -5.36 11.81
CA ILE A 28 -13.29 -6.47 12.65
C ILE A 28 -13.93 -6.42 14.03
N ALA A 29 -13.99 -5.24 14.66
CA ALA A 29 -14.56 -5.06 16.00
C ALA A 29 -16.05 -5.44 16.09
N THR A 30 -16.78 -5.32 14.98
CA THR A 30 -18.21 -5.62 14.89
C THR A 30 -18.52 -7.00 14.30
N ALA A 31 -17.50 -7.84 14.08
CA ALA A 31 -17.64 -9.14 13.45
C ALA A 31 -17.96 -10.26 14.46
N PHE A 32 -18.94 -11.12 14.14
CA PHE A 32 -19.24 -12.33 14.92
C PHE A 32 -18.30 -13.51 14.63
N ALA A 33 -17.64 -13.50 13.47
CA ALA A 33 -16.72 -14.54 13.06
C ALA A 33 -15.61 -14.00 12.18
N THR A 34 -14.53 -14.78 12.08
CA THR A 34 -13.31 -14.41 11.37
C THR A 34 -13.45 -14.60 9.87
N ASN A 35 -12.98 -13.64 9.06
CA ASN A 35 -12.94 -13.76 7.60
C ASN A 35 -11.51 -13.55 7.08
N SER A 36 -11.02 -14.49 6.29
CA SER A 36 -9.67 -14.40 5.72
C SER A 36 -9.47 -13.16 4.83
N SER A 37 -10.48 -12.74 4.07
CA SER A 37 -10.37 -11.56 3.21
C SER A 37 -10.22 -10.25 3.99
N VAL A 38 -10.98 -10.09 5.08
CA VAL A 38 -10.89 -8.88 5.94
C VAL A 38 -9.59 -8.89 6.74
N ASN A 39 -9.15 -10.06 7.22
CA ASN A 39 -7.86 -10.20 7.89
C ASN A 39 -6.68 -9.86 6.95
N TYR A 40 -6.75 -10.29 5.69
CA TYR A 40 -5.76 -9.92 4.69
C TYR A 40 -5.73 -8.41 4.46
N ALA A 41 -6.89 -7.74 4.35
CA ALA A 41 -6.95 -6.29 4.24
C ALA A 41 -6.31 -5.59 5.44
N MET A 42 -6.53 -6.08 6.67
CA MET A 42 -5.89 -5.54 7.87
C MET A 42 -4.38 -5.76 7.88
N PHE A 43 -3.91 -6.92 7.43
CA PHE A 43 -2.48 -7.19 7.25
C PHE A 43 -1.85 -6.19 6.27
N VAL A 44 -2.47 -5.96 5.12
CA VAL A 44 -1.96 -5.00 4.12
C VAL A 44 -1.94 -3.57 4.67
N ALA A 45 -2.94 -3.18 5.46
CA ALA A 45 -2.97 -1.88 6.13
C ALA A 45 -1.83 -1.74 7.15
N ALA A 46 -1.60 -2.76 7.99
CA ALA A 46 -0.50 -2.78 8.94
C ALA A 46 0.88 -2.78 8.25
N PHE A 47 1.04 -3.51 7.16
CA PHE A 47 2.26 -3.48 6.35
C PHE A 47 2.50 -2.09 5.76
N SER A 48 1.44 -1.43 5.26
CA SER A 48 1.52 -0.06 4.72
C SER A 48 1.98 0.94 5.78
N TRP A 49 1.53 0.78 7.04
CA TRP A 49 2.04 1.57 8.17
C TRP A 49 3.54 1.41 8.37
N ILE A 50 4.05 0.18 8.34
CA ILE A 50 5.48 -0.10 8.49
C ILE A 50 6.27 0.58 7.36
N VAL A 51 5.81 0.43 6.11
CA VAL A 51 6.44 1.05 4.94
C VAL A 51 6.43 2.58 5.05
N LEU A 52 5.34 3.19 5.53
CA LEU A 52 5.24 4.62 5.73
C LEU A 52 6.20 5.13 6.80
N LEU A 53 6.24 4.47 7.96
CA LEU A 53 7.14 4.86 9.05
C LEU A 53 8.61 4.74 8.63
N LEU A 54 8.96 3.68 7.90
CA LEU A 54 10.30 3.52 7.32
C LEU A 54 10.60 4.57 6.24
N GLY A 55 9.61 4.94 5.42
CA GLY A 55 9.74 6.01 4.43
C GLY A 55 9.98 7.38 5.08
N PHE A 56 9.33 7.67 6.22
CA PHE A 56 9.61 8.87 7.00
C PHE A 56 11.00 8.82 7.65
N ALA A 57 11.40 7.69 8.23
CA ALA A 57 12.74 7.52 8.82
C ALA A 57 13.86 7.65 7.78
N ALA A 58 13.65 7.15 6.56
CA ALA A 58 14.60 7.29 5.45
C ALA A 58 14.85 8.75 5.03
N ALA A 59 13.96 9.69 5.38
CA ALA A 59 14.21 11.12 5.18
C ALA A 59 15.32 11.67 6.09
N TRP A 60 15.60 10.99 7.21
CA TRP A 60 16.62 11.36 8.18
C TRP A 60 17.89 10.49 8.07
N MET A 61 17.75 9.24 7.62
CA MET A 61 18.86 8.29 7.48
C MET A 61 18.97 7.78 6.04
N GLU A 62 19.99 8.24 5.31
CA GLU A 62 20.21 7.89 3.88
C GLU A 62 20.43 6.39 3.65
N GLN A 63 20.92 5.66 4.67
CA GLN A 63 21.19 4.22 4.61
C GLN A 63 19.92 3.37 4.39
N LEU A 64 18.75 3.87 4.78
CA LEU A 64 17.47 3.13 4.66
C LEU A 64 16.88 3.19 3.25
N ASN A 65 17.42 4.02 2.37
CA ASN A 65 16.83 4.27 1.05
C ASN A 65 16.90 3.04 0.12
N ILE A 66 17.91 2.18 0.30
CA ILE A 66 18.08 0.94 -0.49
C ILE A 66 16.96 -0.07 -0.19
N ILE A 67 16.47 -0.10 1.05
CA ILE A 67 15.43 -1.03 1.50
C ILE A 67 14.03 -0.50 1.17
N LEU A 68 13.89 0.83 0.98
CA LEU A 68 12.60 1.47 0.76
C LEU A 68 11.97 1.12 -0.59
N ILE A 69 12.76 1.07 -1.67
CA ILE A 69 12.28 0.72 -3.02
C ILE A 69 11.60 -0.67 -3.06
N PRO A 70 12.24 -1.76 -2.59
CA PRO A 70 11.58 -3.07 -2.59
C PRO A 70 10.37 -3.12 -1.63
N LEU A 71 10.38 -2.34 -0.54
CA LEU A 71 9.23 -2.25 0.38
C LEU A 71 8.03 -1.55 -0.27
N ASP A 72 8.25 -0.45 -0.97
CA ASP A 72 7.21 0.25 -1.73
C ASP A 72 6.68 -0.65 -2.85
N ALA A 73 7.54 -1.42 -3.51
CA ALA A 73 7.12 -2.41 -4.51
C ALA A 73 6.25 -3.52 -3.89
N LEU A 74 6.64 -4.09 -2.75
CA LEU A 74 5.81 -5.06 -2.04
C LEU A 74 4.47 -4.45 -1.59
N ALA A 75 4.49 -3.20 -1.12
CA ALA A 75 3.26 -2.47 -0.75
C ALA A 75 2.33 -2.26 -1.95
N THR A 76 2.86 -1.93 -3.14
CA THR A 76 2.03 -1.85 -4.37
C THR A 76 1.33 -3.17 -4.68
N ILE A 77 2.06 -4.30 -4.60
CA ILE A 77 1.49 -5.62 -4.92
C ILE A 77 0.42 -6.00 -3.90
N PHE A 78 0.70 -5.84 -2.61
CA PHE A 78 -0.25 -6.21 -1.56
C PHE A 78 -1.51 -5.34 -1.58
N THR A 79 -1.38 -4.04 -1.80
CA THR A 79 -2.53 -3.12 -1.91
C THR A 79 -3.39 -3.43 -3.14
N PHE A 80 -2.76 -3.79 -4.26
CA PHE A 80 -3.48 -4.26 -5.45
C PHE A 80 -4.29 -5.53 -5.17
N VAL A 81 -3.67 -6.55 -4.60
CA VAL A 81 -4.35 -7.82 -4.28
C VAL A 81 -5.49 -7.59 -3.28
N ALA A 82 -5.29 -6.74 -2.26
CA ALA A 82 -6.35 -6.43 -1.30
C ALA A 82 -7.55 -5.75 -1.98
N GLY A 83 -7.31 -4.78 -2.86
CA GLY A 83 -8.36 -4.12 -3.65
C GLY A 83 -9.15 -5.11 -4.51
N VAL A 84 -8.47 -6.00 -5.23
CA VAL A 84 -9.09 -7.02 -6.09
C VAL A 84 -9.90 -8.03 -5.27
N VAL A 85 -9.35 -8.54 -4.17
CA VAL A 85 -10.03 -9.54 -3.32
C VAL A 85 -11.30 -8.96 -2.71
N LEU A 86 -11.26 -7.71 -2.22
CA LEU A 86 -12.46 -7.09 -1.66
C LEU A 86 -13.49 -6.79 -2.76
N ALA A 87 -13.08 -6.30 -3.93
CA ALA A 87 -13.99 -6.07 -5.06
C ALA A 87 -14.68 -7.38 -5.51
N ALA A 88 -13.92 -8.48 -5.63
CA ALA A 88 -14.44 -9.78 -6.02
C ALA A 88 -15.37 -10.42 -4.97
N LYS A 89 -15.25 -10.05 -3.69
CA LYS A 89 -16.16 -10.56 -2.63
C LYS A 89 -17.42 -9.72 -2.46
N LEU A 90 -17.36 -8.42 -2.79
CA LEU A 90 -18.49 -7.51 -2.65
C LEU A 90 -19.39 -7.44 -3.89
N HIS A 91 -18.92 -7.77 -5.10
CA HIS A 91 -19.77 -7.78 -6.31
C HIS A 91 -20.60 -6.49 -6.56
N VAL A 92 -20.15 -5.35 -5.98
CA VAL A 92 -20.72 -3.99 -6.10
C VAL A 92 -22.25 -3.97 -6.19
N HIS A 93 -22.93 -4.37 -5.11
CA HIS A 93 -24.38 -4.26 -4.98
C HIS A 93 -24.79 -3.13 -4.04
N SER A 94 -26.05 -2.69 -4.15
CA SER A 94 -26.62 -1.69 -3.25
C SER A 94 -26.67 -2.22 -1.81
N CYS A 95 -26.00 -1.51 -0.91
CA CYS A 95 -26.03 -1.77 0.53
C CYS A 95 -27.39 -1.48 1.19
N GLY A 96 -28.34 -0.88 0.45
CA GLY A 96 -29.73 -0.70 0.88
C GLY A 96 -30.61 -1.94 0.69
N ASN A 97 -30.15 -2.95 -0.06
CA ASN A 97 -30.89 -4.19 -0.24
C ASN A 97 -30.61 -5.16 0.91
N SER A 98 -31.59 -5.33 1.80
CA SER A 98 -31.48 -6.21 2.98
C SER A 98 -31.25 -7.68 2.61
N ASN A 99 -31.76 -8.13 1.46
CA ASN A 99 -31.53 -9.50 0.98
C ASN A 99 -30.05 -9.72 0.63
N TYR A 100 -29.42 -8.76 -0.05
CA TYR A 100 -27.99 -8.83 -0.38
C TYR A 100 -27.11 -8.80 0.88
N THR A 101 -27.40 -7.89 1.82
CA THR A 101 -26.56 -7.72 3.01
C THR A 101 -26.67 -8.90 4.00
N THR A 102 -27.74 -9.69 3.93
CA THR A 102 -27.95 -10.89 4.76
C THR A 102 -27.54 -12.20 4.07
N THR A 103 -27.50 -12.25 2.73
CA THR A 103 -27.05 -13.45 2.00
C THR A 103 -25.53 -13.51 1.81
N ASN A 104 -24.86 -12.36 1.69
CA ASN A 104 -23.41 -12.32 1.51
C ASN A 104 -22.64 -12.67 2.81
N SER A 105 -21.65 -13.55 2.69
CA SER A 105 -20.84 -14.04 3.81
C SER A 105 -19.98 -12.96 4.48
N LEU A 106 -19.65 -11.87 3.78
CA LEU A 106 -18.87 -10.77 4.35
C LEU A 106 -19.74 -9.78 5.14
N THR A 107 -20.96 -9.50 4.69
CA THR A 107 -21.84 -8.48 5.27
C THR A 107 -22.73 -9.01 6.39
N ARG A 108 -23.10 -10.30 6.36
CA ARG A 108 -23.98 -10.93 7.38
C ARG A 108 -23.33 -11.00 8.77
N LEU A 109 -22.01 -10.90 8.86
CA LEU A 109 -21.25 -11.12 10.09
C LEU A 109 -21.34 -10.00 11.13
N SER A 110 -22.31 -9.09 11.04
CA SER A 110 -22.52 -8.02 12.01
C SER A 110 -24.00 -7.75 12.23
N HIS A 111 -24.35 -7.20 13.40
CA HIS A 111 -25.71 -6.78 13.74
C HIS A 111 -26.25 -5.74 12.75
N ASN A 112 -25.38 -4.86 12.24
CA ASN A 112 -25.73 -3.82 11.26
C ASN A 112 -25.07 -4.11 9.91
N THR A 113 -25.68 -5.01 9.13
CA THR A 113 -25.15 -5.48 7.84
C THR A 113 -25.01 -4.35 6.80
N GLY A 114 -25.91 -3.36 6.81
CA GLY A 114 -25.86 -2.19 5.92
C GLY A 114 -24.69 -1.24 6.20
N LYS A 115 -24.36 -1.00 7.48
CA LYS A 115 -23.20 -0.20 7.87
C LYS A 115 -21.91 -0.87 7.42
N ARG A 116 -21.79 -2.18 7.71
CA ARG A 116 -20.63 -3.00 7.32
C ARG A 116 -20.43 -3.04 5.80
N CYS A 117 -21.52 -3.08 5.01
CA CYS A 117 -21.45 -3.03 3.56
C CYS A 117 -20.85 -1.71 3.05
N HIS A 118 -21.30 -0.57 3.59
CA HIS A 118 -20.74 0.74 3.23
C HIS A 118 -19.28 0.88 3.63
N GLU A 119 -18.90 0.39 4.81
CA GLU A 119 -17.51 0.42 5.27
C GLU A 119 -16.60 -0.42 4.39
N LEU A 120 -17.05 -1.62 4.00
CA LEU A 120 -16.29 -2.49 3.10
C LEU A 120 -16.20 -1.88 1.69
N GLN A 121 -17.28 -1.31 1.14
CA GLN A 121 -17.26 -0.65 -0.16
C GLN A 121 -16.37 0.61 -0.15
N ALA A 122 -16.40 1.41 0.91
CA ALA A 122 -15.51 2.56 1.06
C ALA A 122 -14.05 2.09 1.15
N SER A 123 -13.78 1.02 1.90
CA SER A 123 -12.42 0.47 2.02
C SER A 123 -11.87 -0.03 0.68
N THR A 124 -12.71 -0.62 -0.20
CA THR A 124 -12.24 -1.05 -1.53
C THR A 124 -11.75 0.12 -2.36
N ALA A 125 -12.49 1.24 -2.36
CA ALA A 125 -12.09 2.46 -3.07
C ALA A 125 -10.80 3.04 -2.49
N PHE A 126 -10.67 3.07 -1.16
CA PHE A 126 -9.46 3.56 -0.51
C PHE A 126 -8.24 2.68 -0.81
N PHE A 127 -8.38 1.36 -0.92
CA PHE A 127 -7.28 0.48 -1.36
C PHE A 127 -6.82 0.81 -2.79
N TRP A 128 -7.73 1.15 -3.70
CA TRP A 128 -7.38 1.58 -5.06
C TRP A 128 -6.64 2.92 -5.08
N PHE A 129 -7.06 3.88 -4.25
CA PHE A 129 -6.33 5.16 -4.12
C PHE A 129 -4.96 4.97 -3.48
N LEU A 130 -4.85 4.12 -2.45
CA LEU A 130 -3.58 3.77 -1.82
C LEU A 130 -2.65 3.08 -2.84
N PHE A 131 -3.16 2.15 -3.63
CA PHE A 131 -2.42 1.51 -4.71
C PHE A 131 -1.88 2.55 -5.71
N ALA A 132 -2.73 3.45 -6.21
CA ALA A 132 -2.31 4.50 -7.13
C ALA A 132 -1.21 5.40 -6.53
N SER A 133 -1.30 5.71 -5.23
CA SER A 133 -0.28 6.50 -4.54
C SER A 133 1.05 5.76 -4.37
N TYR A 134 1.05 4.45 -4.14
CA TYR A 134 2.28 3.65 -4.11
C TYR A 134 2.90 3.49 -5.51
N VAL A 135 2.08 3.29 -6.54
CA VAL A 135 2.54 3.25 -7.94
C VAL A 135 3.17 4.60 -8.32
N GLY A 136 2.53 5.71 -7.96
CA GLY A 136 3.08 7.05 -8.19
C GLY A 136 4.43 7.26 -7.51
N SER A 137 4.58 6.84 -6.26
CA SER A 137 5.86 6.93 -5.53
C SER A 137 6.95 6.08 -6.20
N LEU A 138 6.62 4.83 -6.50
CA LEU A 138 7.54 3.90 -7.16
C LEU A 138 7.97 4.43 -8.54
N ALA A 139 7.04 4.93 -9.34
CA ALA A 139 7.36 5.53 -10.64
C ALA A 139 8.31 6.73 -10.52
N LEU A 140 8.09 7.63 -9.54
CA LEU A 140 8.99 8.75 -9.30
C LEU A 140 10.39 8.29 -8.84
N ASP A 141 10.46 7.24 -8.02
CA ASP A 141 11.73 6.68 -7.57
C ASP A 141 12.51 6.04 -8.72
N PHE A 142 11.83 5.38 -9.67
CA PHE A 142 12.45 4.89 -10.92
C PHE A 142 12.93 6.04 -11.83
N VAL A 143 12.13 7.09 -12.00
CA VAL A 143 12.51 8.23 -12.84
C VAL A 143 13.71 8.98 -12.25
N LYS A 144 13.77 9.16 -10.93
CA LYS A 144 14.91 9.80 -10.25
C LYS A 144 16.13 8.89 -10.14
N GLY A 145 15.94 7.58 -9.96
CA GLY A 145 17.01 6.58 -9.90
C GLY A 145 17.65 6.30 -11.26
N GLY A 146 16.94 6.58 -12.36
CA GLY A 146 17.42 6.44 -13.73
C GLY A 146 18.59 7.36 -14.11
N SER A 147 18.85 8.44 -13.36
CA SER A 147 19.98 9.34 -13.62
C SER A 147 21.23 9.09 -12.76
N SER A 148 21.17 8.24 -11.72
CA SER A 148 22.33 8.07 -10.82
C SER A 148 22.47 6.70 -10.14
N SER A 149 21.52 5.76 -10.25
CA SER A 149 21.54 4.51 -9.48
C SER A 149 21.61 3.21 -10.32
N MET A 150 21.86 3.30 -11.64
CA MET A 150 22.17 2.15 -12.49
C MET A 150 23.66 2.00 -12.85
N ARG A 151 24.56 2.73 -12.17
CA ARG A 151 25.93 2.24 -11.98
C ARG A 151 25.92 1.36 -10.74
N GLY A 152 25.62 0.08 -10.92
CA GLY A 152 25.81 -0.92 -9.87
C GLY A 152 27.24 -0.85 -9.30
N PRO A 153 27.49 -1.41 -8.11
CA PRO A 153 28.85 -1.54 -7.62
C PRO A 153 29.63 -2.34 -8.67
N SER A 154 30.53 -1.68 -9.38
CA SER A 154 31.43 -2.30 -10.35
C SER A 154 32.45 -3.14 -9.59
N PHE A 155 32.01 -4.28 -9.05
CA PHE A 155 32.85 -5.41 -8.76
C PHE A 155 33.44 -5.86 -10.11
N GLY A 156 34.72 -5.57 -10.34
CA GLY A 156 35.45 -6.05 -11.50
C GLY A 156 35.59 -5.09 -12.67
N ARG A 157 36.29 -3.96 -12.47
CA ARG A 157 37.11 -3.41 -13.56
C ARG A 157 38.48 -3.05 -13.00
N LYS A 158 39.41 -3.98 -13.19
CA LYS A 158 40.85 -3.81 -13.03
C LYS A 158 41.27 -2.78 -14.10
N GLY A 159 41.12 -1.49 -13.76
CA GLY A 159 41.60 -0.37 -14.55
C GLY A 159 43.12 -0.32 -14.45
N VAL A 160 43.74 -0.72 -15.54
CA VAL A 160 45.19 -0.75 -15.79
C VAL A 160 45.83 0.60 -15.43
N PRO A 161 46.99 0.63 -14.76
CA PRO A 161 47.69 1.88 -14.49
C PRO A 161 48.11 2.55 -15.80
N SER A 162 47.76 3.83 -15.94
CA SER A 162 48.29 4.73 -16.96
C SER A 162 49.80 4.88 -16.75
N MET A 163 50.59 4.15 -17.54
CA MET A 163 52.04 4.38 -17.65
C MET A 163 52.27 5.79 -18.19
N SER A 164 53.07 6.58 -17.47
CA SER A 164 53.75 7.75 -18.00
C SER A 164 54.61 7.35 -19.20
N GLN A 165 54.43 8.01 -20.35
CA GLN A 165 55.49 8.09 -21.34
C GLN A 165 55.84 9.57 -21.55
N VAL A 166 57.08 9.86 -21.12
CA VAL A 166 58.01 10.96 -21.45
C VAL A 166 57.48 12.39 -21.50
#